data_AF-A0A7R9W7G6-F1
#
_entry.id   AF-A0A7R9W7G6-F1
#
_cell.length_a   1.000
_cell.length_b   1.000
_cell.length_c   1.000
_cell.angle_alpha   90.00
_cell.angle_beta   90.00
_cell.angle_gamma   90.00
#
_symmetry.space_group_name_H-M   'P 1'
#
loop_
_entity.id
_entity.type
_entity.pdbx_description
1 polymer ?
#
loop_
_entity_poly.entity_id
_entity_poly.type
_entity_poly.pdbx_seq_one_letter_code
_entity_poly.pdbx_strand_id
1 'polypeptide(L)'
;RRLESGREQLGGGGGAGGRRTEGLAEGARLVHYWGGKLRFLPEDWVFPKGNNLQSAMEMWLMSDATAKVPPLRVLHGKDVRHLKNGIQTLNHMKGLMKRVEVFGRSEDVWVEGGGDWTAQQVKALYEGVKAYFQLENRTRKRRFEELSWQTILRDVREADRRAKKASREALVEVAAGRPEGVL
;
A
#
# COMPACT_ATOMS: atom_id res chain seq x y z
N ARG A 1 -35.67 53.37 -49.75
CA ARG A 1 -35.57 52.40 -50.87
C ARG A 1 -34.97 51.11 -50.31
N ARG A 2 -35.72 49.99 -50.43
CA ARG A 2 -35.28 48.57 -50.58
C ARG A 2 -34.36 48.02 -49.46
N LEU A 3 -34.83 47.29 -48.44
CA LEU A 3 -35.35 45.89 -48.38
C LEU A 3 -34.39 44.79 -48.85
N GLU A 4 -34.38 43.70 -48.05
CA GLU A 4 -33.92 42.30 -48.29
C GLU A 4 -32.44 41.99 -48.00
N SER A 5 -32.05 40.81 -47.50
CA SER A 5 -32.66 39.64 -46.84
C SER A 5 -31.51 38.65 -46.55
N GLY A 6 -31.60 37.79 -45.53
CA GLY A 6 -30.64 36.69 -45.35
C GLY A 6 -30.58 36.10 -43.94
N ARG A 7 -31.52 35.20 -43.64
CA ARG A 7 -31.57 34.34 -42.44
C ARG A 7 -31.09 32.92 -42.80
N GLU A 8 -30.45 32.27 -41.82
CA GLU A 8 -30.31 30.81 -41.58
C GLU A 8 -29.54 29.88 -42.56
N GLN A 9 -28.55 29.16 -42.01
CA GLN A 9 -28.62 27.69 -41.85
C GLN A 9 -27.56 27.12 -40.89
N LEU A 10 -27.88 25.93 -40.35
CA LEU A 10 -27.33 25.17 -39.23
C LEU A 10 -26.20 24.18 -39.63
N GLY A 11 -25.43 23.72 -38.62
CA GLY A 11 -24.59 22.51 -38.61
C GLY A 11 -23.21 22.78 -37.99
N GLY A 12 -22.66 22.06 -37.01
CA GLY A 12 -22.93 20.72 -36.46
C GLY A 12 -21.60 19.93 -36.38
N GLY A 13 -21.14 19.57 -35.17
CA GLY A 13 -20.06 18.61 -34.88
C GLY A 13 -18.62 19.18 -34.93
N GLY A 14 -17.67 18.83 -34.05
CA GLY A 14 -17.57 17.80 -33.03
C GLY A 14 -16.11 17.35 -32.89
N GLY A 15 -15.56 17.36 -31.66
CA GLY A 15 -14.31 16.65 -31.25
C GLY A 15 -12.98 17.27 -31.73
N ALA A 16 -11.86 17.23 -31.01
CA ALA A 16 -11.45 16.57 -29.76
C ALA A 16 -10.27 17.41 -29.20
N GLY A 17 -10.17 17.73 -27.91
CA GLY A 17 -10.00 16.76 -26.84
C GLY A 17 -8.59 16.79 -26.24
N GLY A 18 -7.91 17.94 -26.20
CA GLY A 18 -6.65 18.14 -25.48
C GLY A 18 -6.92 18.60 -24.04
N ARG A 19 -7.49 17.74 -23.18
CA ARG A 19 -7.55 18.02 -21.75
C ARG A 19 -6.23 17.63 -21.10
N ARG A 20 -5.37 18.62 -20.95
CA ARG A 20 -4.35 18.66 -19.90
C ARG A 20 -5.05 18.39 -18.57
N THR A 21 -4.87 17.21 -17.98
CA THR A 21 -5.18 17.00 -16.56
C THR A 21 -3.98 17.50 -15.77
N GLU A 22 -3.90 18.82 -15.66
CA GLU A 22 -3.12 19.49 -14.62
C GLU A 22 -3.73 19.15 -13.25
N GLY A 23 -2.85 19.06 -12.25
CA GLY A 23 -3.06 18.61 -10.87
C GLY A 23 -4.50 18.62 -10.35
N LEU A 24 -5.01 17.42 -10.03
CA LEU A 24 -6.18 17.30 -9.19
C LEU A 24 -5.82 17.75 -7.77
N ALA A 25 -6.39 18.89 -7.40
CA ALA A 25 -6.23 19.58 -6.13
C ALA A 25 -6.42 18.67 -4.90
N GLU A 26 -5.63 18.99 -3.87
CA GLU A 26 -5.79 18.60 -2.47
C GLU A 26 -7.27 18.36 -2.08
N GLY A 27 -7.58 17.14 -1.64
CA GLY A 27 -8.84 16.83 -0.97
C GLY A 27 -10.01 16.35 -1.84
N ALA A 28 -9.89 16.35 -3.17
CA ALA A 28 -10.89 15.71 -4.03
C ALA A 28 -10.80 14.17 -3.88
N ARG A 29 -11.71 13.58 -3.11
CA ARG A 29 -11.82 12.11 -3.01
C ARG A 29 -12.12 11.54 -4.39
N LEU A 30 -11.13 10.89 -4.96
CA LEU A 30 -11.25 10.13 -6.19
C LEU A 30 -12.27 9.01 -5.99
N VAL A 31 -13.42 9.13 -6.66
CA VAL A 31 -14.54 8.19 -6.57
C VAL A 31 -14.98 7.76 -7.96
N HIS A 32 -15.38 6.50 -8.05
CA HIS A 32 -15.86 5.80 -9.23
C HIS A 32 -17.31 5.38 -9.00
N TYR A 33 -18.13 5.36 -10.05
CA TYR A 33 -19.52 4.94 -9.96
C TYR A 33 -19.76 3.69 -10.80
N TRP A 34 -20.07 2.57 -10.14
CA TRP A 34 -20.39 1.30 -10.79
C TRP A 34 -21.17 0.40 -9.85
N GLY A 35 -21.96 -0.52 -10.41
CA GLY A 35 -22.88 -1.38 -9.62
C GLY A 35 -23.86 -0.58 -8.76
N GLY A 36 -24.28 0.60 -9.23
CA GLY A 36 -25.22 1.50 -8.56
C GLY A 36 -24.69 2.18 -7.29
N LYS A 37 -23.37 2.20 -7.06
CA LYS A 37 -22.75 2.74 -5.83
C LYS A 37 -21.49 3.54 -6.14
N LEU A 38 -21.22 4.55 -5.32
CA LEU A 38 -19.93 5.24 -5.29
C LEU A 38 -18.87 4.39 -4.58
N ARG A 39 -17.69 4.29 -5.17
CA ARG A 39 -16.60 3.42 -4.72
C ARG A 39 -15.24 4.09 -4.94
N PHE A 40 -14.25 3.74 -4.13
CA PHE A 40 -12.90 4.31 -4.23
C PHE A 40 -12.03 3.66 -5.30
N LEU A 41 -12.41 2.46 -5.77
CA LEU A 41 -11.64 1.69 -6.73
C LEU A 41 -12.40 1.58 -8.05
N PRO A 42 -11.70 1.61 -9.19
CA PRO A 42 -12.26 1.22 -10.48
C PRO A 42 -12.89 -0.19 -10.43
N GLU A 43 -13.85 -0.46 -11.31
CA GLU A 43 -14.59 -1.74 -11.33
C GLU A 43 -13.69 -2.95 -11.63
N ASP A 44 -12.72 -2.74 -12.50
CA ASP A 44 -11.75 -3.72 -12.99
C ASP A 44 -10.44 -3.76 -12.17
N TRP A 45 -10.33 -2.92 -11.13
CA TRP A 45 -9.12 -2.87 -10.34
C TRP A 45 -8.90 -4.16 -9.55
N VAL A 46 -7.66 -4.62 -9.50
CA VAL A 46 -7.24 -5.79 -8.72
C VAL A 46 -5.96 -5.49 -7.95
N PHE A 47 -5.78 -6.15 -6.81
CA PHE A 47 -4.50 -6.10 -6.11
C PHE A 47 -3.38 -6.63 -7.01
N PRO A 48 -2.32 -5.83 -7.25
CA PRO A 48 -1.17 -6.30 -8.00
C PRO A 48 -0.50 -7.51 -7.31
N LYS A 49 -0.05 -8.47 -8.12
CA LYS A 49 0.57 -9.71 -7.64
C LYS A 49 2.08 -9.63 -7.79
N GLY A 50 2.81 -10.31 -6.91
CA GLY A 50 4.27 -10.44 -7.03
C GLY A 50 5.08 -9.21 -6.65
N ASN A 51 4.44 -8.12 -6.23
CA ASN A 51 5.11 -6.89 -5.81
C ASN A 51 6.03 -7.13 -4.61
N ASN A 52 7.21 -6.50 -4.65
CA ASN A 52 8.16 -6.52 -3.54
C ASN A 52 7.75 -5.56 -2.41
N LEU A 53 8.58 -5.45 -1.38
CA LEU A 53 8.32 -4.59 -0.22
C LEU A 53 8.21 -3.11 -0.60
N GLN A 54 9.09 -2.60 -1.46
CA GLN A 54 9.07 -1.21 -1.89
C GLN A 54 7.77 -0.87 -2.62
N SER A 55 7.38 -1.68 -3.62
CA SER A 55 6.13 -1.48 -4.34
C SER A 55 4.90 -1.61 -3.43
N ALA A 56 4.98 -2.44 -2.37
CA ALA A 56 3.92 -2.47 -1.35
C ALA A 56 3.84 -1.17 -0.55
N MET A 57 4.97 -0.54 -0.21
CA MET A 57 5.00 0.77 0.47
C MET A 57 4.45 1.87 -0.44
N GLU A 58 4.84 1.88 -1.71
CA GLU A 58 4.35 2.83 -2.72
C GLU A 58 2.83 2.77 -2.82
N MET A 59 2.25 1.57 -3.01
CA MET A 59 0.79 1.40 -3.05
C MET A 59 0.10 1.79 -1.73
N TRP A 60 0.74 1.58 -0.59
CA TRP A 60 0.14 1.90 0.71
C TRP A 60 0.08 3.40 0.98
N LEU A 61 1.14 4.11 0.62
CA LEU A 61 1.40 5.48 1.03
C LEU A 61 1.07 6.50 -0.06
N MET A 62 1.12 6.11 -1.34
CA MET A 62 0.96 7.00 -2.49
C MET A 62 -0.32 6.69 -3.26
N SER A 63 -0.92 7.73 -3.85
CA SER A 63 -1.98 7.57 -4.83
C SER A 63 -1.39 7.20 -6.19
N ASP A 64 -2.06 6.32 -6.92
CA ASP A 64 -1.80 6.09 -8.34
C ASP A 64 -2.75 6.95 -9.16
N ALA A 65 -2.25 8.07 -9.69
CA ALA A 65 -3.04 9.00 -10.50
C ALA A 65 -3.47 8.37 -11.84
N THR A 66 -2.65 7.46 -12.39
CA THR A 66 -2.91 6.80 -13.67
C THR A 66 -4.02 5.77 -13.53
N ALA A 67 -3.90 4.88 -12.54
CA ALA A 67 -4.92 3.89 -12.23
C ALA A 67 -6.14 4.50 -11.51
N LYS A 68 -6.02 5.78 -11.11
CA LYS A 68 -7.01 6.49 -10.30
C LYS A 68 -7.35 5.73 -9.01
N VAL A 69 -6.32 5.39 -8.25
CA VAL A 69 -6.42 4.61 -7.00
C VAL A 69 -5.85 5.44 -5.86
N PRO A 70 -6.59 5.65 -4.76
CA PRO A 70 -6.04 6.34 -3.59
C PRO A 70 -5.03 5.45 -2.86
N PRO A 71 -4.20 6.01 -1.96
CA PRO A 71 -3.31 5.21 -1.11
C PRO A 71 -4.08 4.11 -0.38
N LEU A 72 -3.59 2.88 -0.39
CA LEU A 72 -4.36 1.77 0.19
C LEU A 72 -4.58 1.93 1.71
N ARG A 73 -3.79 2.78 2.40
CA ARG A 73 -3.99 3.13 3.82
C ARG A 73 -5.34 3.78 4.11
N VAL A 74 -5.97 4.45 3.14
CA VAL A 74 -7.26 5.12 3.33
C VAL A 74 -8.47 4.22 3.03
N LEU A 75 -8.23 3.02 2.50
CA LEU A 75 -9.30 2.08 2.17
C LEU A 75 -9.75 1.29 3.40
N HIS A 76 -11.02 0.92 3.41
CA HIS A 76 -11.63 0.03 4.38
C HIS A 76 -12.12 -1.27 3.73
N GLY A 77 -12.43 -2.27 4.56
CA GLY A 77 -12.89 -3.58 4.08
C GLY A 77 -14.12 -3.52 3.17
N LYS A 78 -15.01 -2.53 3.36
CA LYS A 78 -16.18 -2.31 2.48
C LYS A 78 -15.78 -1.92 1.06
N ASP A 79 -14.66 -1.23 0.90
CA ASP A 79 -14.20 -0.70 -0.37
C ASP A 79 -13.61 -1.82 -1.23
N VAL A 80 -12.98 -2.82 -0.60
CA VAL A 80 -12.34 -3.96 -1.28
C VAL A 80 -13.16 -5.26 -1.23
N ARG A 81 -14.37 -5.26 -0.65
CA ARG A 81 -15.19 -6.47 -0.47
C ARG A 81 -15.55 -7.17 -1.79
N HIS A 82 -15.68 -6.40 -2.86
CA HIS A 82 -15.99 -6.90 -4.19
C HIS A 82 -14.82 -7.66 -4.84
N LEU A 83 -13.61 -7.51 -4.30
CA LEU A 83 -12.41 -8.16 -4.80
C LEU A 83 -12.22 -9.52 -4.14
N LYS A 84 -11.80 -10.51 -4.93
CA LYS A 84 -11.42 -11.83 -4.42
C LYS A 84 -10.32 -11.69 -3.37
N ASN A 85 -10.59 -12.15 -2.15
CA ASN A 85 -9.70 -12.04 -0.98
C ASN A 85 -9.31 -10.58 -0.63
N GLY A 86 -10.08 -9.58 -1.05
CA GLY A 86 -9.70 -8.17 -0.90
C GLY A 86 -9.53 -7.73 0.55
N ILE A 87 -10.48 -8.10 1.42
CA ILE A 87 -10.42 -7.80 2.87
C ILE A 87 -9.18 -8.42 3.51
N GLN A 88 -8.91 -9.70 3.21
CA GLN A 88 -7.76 -10.41 3.75
C GLN A 88 -6.45 -9.77 3.28
N THR A 89 -6.36 -9.43 1.99
CA THR A 89 -5.18 -8.81 1.38
C THR A 89 -4.91 -7.44 1.99
N LEU A 90 -5.94 -6.60 2.14
CA LEU A 90 -5.83 -5.30 2.80
C LEU A 90 -5.36 -5.42 4.26
N ASN A 91 -5.92 -6.37 5.02
CA ASN A 91 -5.50 -6.62 6.40
C ASN A 91 -4.06 -7.12 6.51
N HIS A 92 -3.63 -7.98 5.59
CA HIS A 92 -2.24 -8.44 5.51
C HIS A 92 -1.29 -7.27 5.26
N MET A 93 -1.62 -6.42 4.30
CA MET A 93 -0.86 -5.22 3.97
C MET A 93 -0.81 -4.25 5.16
N LYS A 94 -1.94 -4.01 5.83
CA LYS A 94 -2.00 -3.22 7.06
C LYS A 94 -1.06 -3.74 8.16
N GLY A 95 -1.05 -5.06 8.35
CA GLY A 95 -0.16 -5.70 9.32
C GLY A 95 1.32 -5.54 8.98
N LEU A 96 1.69 -5.66 7.70
CA LEU A 96 3.05 -5.40 7.23
C LEU A 96 3.44 -3.92 7.43
N MET A 97 2.57 -3.00 7.02
CA MET A 97 2.83 -1.56 7.05
C MET A 97 2.92 -1.00 8.46
N LYS A 98 2.19 -1.58 9.43
CA LYS A 98 2.37 -1.24 10.85
C LYS A 98 3.80 -1.49 11.33
N ARG A 99 4.48 -2.51 10.81
CA ARG A 99 5.90 -2.78 11.14
C ARG A 99 6.84 -1.82 10.44
N VAL A 100 6.56 -1.55 9.16
CA VAL A 100 7.29 -0.52 8.40
C VAL A 100 7.23 0.82 9.13
N GLU A 101 6.06 1.20 9.64
CA GLU A 101 5.88 2.43 10.41
C GLU A 101 6.68 2.43 11.73
N VAL A 102 6.69 1.32 12.47
CA VAL A 102 7.51 1.19 13.69
C VAL A 102 9.00 1.36 13.39
N PHE A 103 9.53 0.65 12.39
CA PHE A 103 10.94 0.74 12.02
C PHE A 103 11.28 2.08 11.36
N GLY A 104 10.37 2.63 10.56
CA GLY A 104 10.57 3.93 9.94
C GLY A 104 10.69 5.04 10.99
N ARG A 105 9.90 4.97 12.08
CA ARG A 105 10.05 5.89 13.21
C ARG A 105 11.31 5.67 14.02
N SER A 106 11.75 4.42 14.20
CA SER A 106 13.01 4.16 14.93
C SER A 106 14.24 4.62 14.17
N GLU A 107 14.18 4.64 12.84
CA GLU A 107 15.25 5.11 11.95
C GLU A 107 15.11 6.59 11.55
N ASP A 108 14.13 7.33 12.11
CA ASP A 108 13.84 8.74 11.79
C ASP A 108 13.62 9.02 10.27
N VAL A 109 13.13 8.02 9.54
CA VAL A 109 12.78 8.11 8.11
C VAL A 109 11.28 8.15 7.86
N TRP A 110 10.48 8.15 8.92
CA TRP A 110 9.02 8.25 8.84
C TRP A 110 8.57 9.70 8.76
N VAL A 111 7.85 10.05 7.69
CA VAL A 111 7.29 11.38 7.51
C VAL A 111 6.00 11.52 8.30
N GLU A 112 6.00 12.40 9.29
CA GLU A 112 4.83 12.77 10.08
C GLU A 112 3.91 13.74 9.31
N GLY A 113 2.65 13.89 9.76
CA GLY A 113 1.76 14.94 9.26
C GLY A 113 0.79 14.57 8.13
N GLY A 114 0.67 13.29 7.78
CA GLY A 114 -0.47 12.78 6.97
C GLY A 114 -0.53 13.25 5.52
N GLY A 115 0.43 14.06 5.06
CA GLY A 115 0.56 14.49 3.67
C GLY A 115 0.82 13.34 2.69
N ASP A 116 0.82 13.69 1.41
CA ASP A 116 1.13 12.76 0.33
C ASP A 116 2.61 12.40 0.34
N TRP A 117 2.88 11.10 0.42
CA TRP A 117 4.23 10.58 0.31
C TRP A 117 4.73 10.71 -1.13
N THR A 118 5.98 11.13 -1.30
CA THR A 118 6.65 11.15 -2.60
C THR A 118 7.38 9.84 -2.85
N ALA A 119 7.69 9.53 -4.12
CA ALA A 119 8.48 8.36 -4.48
C ALA A 119 9.87 8.36 -3.80
N GLN A 120 10.47 9.54 -3.65
CA GLN A 120 11.76 9.72 -2.96
C GLN A 120 11.65 9.42 -1.47
N GLN A 121 10.58 9.87 -0.80
CA GLN A 121 10.33 9.56 0.61
C GLN A 121 10.08 8.06 0.82
N VAL A 122 9.31 7.43 -0.06
CA VAL A 122 9.08 5.98 0.01
C VAL A 122 10.38 5.21 -0.24
N LYS A 123 11.23 5.66 -1.17
CA LYS A 123 12.56 5.06 -1.39
C LYS A 123 13.45 5.19 -0.15
N ALA A 124 13.50 6.37 0.47
CA ALA A 124 14.26 6.59 1.70
C ALA A 124 13.76 5.69 2.85
N LEU A 125 12.43 5.61 3.03
CA LEU A 125 11.81 4.70 3.98
C LEU A 125 12.21 3.24 3.70
N TYR A 126 12.11 2.80 2.46
CA TYR A 126 12.48 1.44 2.05
C TYR A 126 13.93 1.13 2.39
N GLU A 127 14.87 2.01 2.01
CA GLU A 127 16.29 1.84 2.29
C GLU A 127 16.60 1.81 3.78
N GLY A 128 15.94 2.65 4.58
CA GLY A 128 16.09 2.68 6.04
C GLY A 128 15.58 1.42 6.73
N VAL A 129 14.46 0.84 6.26
CA VAL A 129 13.83 -0.28 6.97
C VAL A 129 14.12 -1.66 6.40
N LYS A 130 14.66 -1.79 5.18
CA LYS A 130 14.76 -3.10 4.48
C LYS A 130 15.53 -4.14 5.26
N ALA A 131 16.57 -3.76 6.00
CA ALA A 131 17.38 -4.67 6.80
C ALA A 131 16.55 -5.42 7.87
N TYR A 132 15.56 -4.77 8.48
CA TYR A 132 14.65 -5.38 9.47
C TYR A 132 13.78 -6.51 8.91
N PHE A 133 13.65 -6.59 7.59
CA PHE A 133 12.86 -7.60 6.89
C PHE A 133 13.73 -8.69 6.24
N GLN A 134 15.06 -8.56 6.27
CA GLN A 134 16.01 -9.55 5.77
C GLN A 134 16.23 -10.67 6.79
N LEU A 135 15.20 -11.50 6.96
CA LEU A 135 15.26 -12.63 7.88
C LEU A 135 16.10 -13.77 7.28
N GLU A 136 17.13 -14.21 8.01
CA GLU A 136 18.11 -15.23 7.58
C GLU A 136 17.54 -16.65 7.39
N ASN A 137 16.25 -16.84 7.66
CA ASN A 137 15.62 -18.15 7.84
C ASN A 137 15.25 -18.89 6.55
N ARG A 138 16.01 -18.73 5.46
CA ARG A 138 15.71 -19.39 4.18
C ARG A 138 16.77 -20.40 3.79
N THR A 139 16.31 -21.64 3.60
CA THR A 139 17.09 -22.74 3.01
C THR A 139 17.56 -22.47 1.57
N ARG A 140 16.94 -21.51 0.87
CA ARG A 140 17.38 -21.05 -0.47
C ARG A 140 17.74 -19.57 -0.44
N LYS A 141 18.95 -19.26 -0.88
CA LYS A 141 19.46 -17.90 -1.10
C LYS A 141 18.65 -17.24 -2.22
N ARG A 142 17.57 -16.54 -1.88
CA ARG A 142 16.82 -15.68 -2.81
C ARG A 142 17.21 -14.23 -2.55
N ARG A 143 17.31 -13.42 -3.61
CA ARG A 143 17.53 -11.98 -3.47
C ARG A 143 16.31 -11.38 -2.76
N PHE A 144 16.54 -10.71 -1.64
CA PHE A 144 15.48 -10.13 -0.82
C PHE A 144 14.56 -9.19 -1.62
N GLU A 145 15.13 -8.40 -2.53
CA GLU A 145 14.44 -7.43 -3.38
C GLU A 145 13.45 -8.07 -4.37
N GLU A 146 13.61 -9.36 -4.66
CA GLU A 146 12.74 -10.15 -5.54
C GLU A 146 11.64 -10.87 -4.76
N LEU A 147 11.67 -10.82 -3.42
CA LEU A 147 10.65 -11.45 -2.60
C LEU A 147 9.37 -10.62 -2.62
N SER A 148 8.26 -11.29 -2.90
CA SER A 148 6.95 -10.67 -2.75
C SER A 148 6.70 -10.25 -1.31
N TRP A 149 5.99 -9.15 -1.10
CA TRP A 149 5.67 -8.65 0.24
C TRP A 149 4.86 -9.66 1.06
N GLN A 150 4.03 -10.51 0.43
CA GLN A 150 3.31 -11.59 1.12
C GLN A 150 4.27 -12.63 1.70
N THR A 151 5.33 -12.90 0.95
CA THR A 151 6.39 -13.84 1.33
C THR A 151 7.22 -13.26 2.47
N ILE A 152 7.54 -11.96 2.45
CA ILE A 152 8.16 -11.24 3.56
C ILE A 152 7.26 -11.26 4.82
N LEU A 153 5.97 -10.95 4.67
CA LEU A 153 5.02 -10.97 5.78
C LEU A 153 4.90 -12.35 6.44
N ARG A 154 4.94 -13.43 5.64
CA ARG A 154 4.94 -14.80 6.16
C ARG A 154 6.17 -15.04 7.03
N ASP A 155 7.36 -14.71 6.53
CA ASP A 155 8.62 -14.89 7.26
C ASP A 155 8.61 -14.08 8.57
N VAL A 156 8.13 -12.84 8.54
CA VAL A 156 7.99 -11.99 9.72
C VAL A 156 7.08 -12.65 10.76
N ARG A 157 5.92 -13.15 10.34
CA ARG A 157 4.99 -13.88 11.22
C ARG A 157 5.59 -15.18 11.78
N GLU A 158 6.48 -15.83 11.04
CA GLU A 158 7.21 -17.00 11.52
C GLU A 158 8.25 -16.62 12.57
N ALA A 159 9.02 -15.56 12.33
CA ALA A 159 9.97 -15.01 13.28
C ALA A 159 9.28 -14.58 14.58
N ASP A 160 8.14 -13.88 14.52
CA ASP A 160 7.38 -13.49 15.72
C ASP A 160 6.91 -14.71 16.53
N ARG A 161 6.44 -15.76 15.85
CA ARG A 161 5.98 -16.99 16.51
C ARG A 161 7.15 -17.69 17.20
N ARG A 162 8.31 -17.73 16.57
CA ARG A 162 9.55 -18.28 17.16
C ARG A 162 9.99 -17.46 18.37
N ALA A 163 10.04 -16.15 18.25
CA ALA A 163 10.40 -15.25 19.35
C ALA A 163 9.45 -15.42 20.54
N LYS A 164 8.13 -15.43 20.31
CA LYS A 164 7.13 -15.67 21.38
C LYS A 164 7.29 -17.03 22.04
N LYS A 165 7.59 -18.08 21.27
CA LYS A 165 7.84 -19.42 21.81
C LYS A 165 9.09 -19.42 22.70
N ALA A 166 10.20 -18.87 22.21
CA ALA A 166 11.46 -18.79 22.97
C ALA A 166 11.31 -17.97 24.25
N SER A 167 10.64 -16.82 24.22
CA SER A 167 10.36 -16.02 25.41
C SER A 167 9.51 -16.79 26.43
N ARG A 168 8.51 -17.57 25.96
CA ARG A 168 7.69 -18.39 26.85
C ARG A 168 8.49 -19.52 27.49
N GLU A 169 9.36 -20.18 26.73
CA GLU A 169 10.24 -21.23 27.23
C GLU A 169 11.23 -20.66 28.27
N ALA A 170 11.84 -19.51 27.99
CA ALA A 170 12.71 -18.81 28.95
C ALA A 170 11.98 -18.46 30.26
N LEU A 171 10.73 -17.98 30.18
CA LEU A 171 9.92 -17.70 31.38
C LEU A 171 9.60 -18.97 32.19
N VAL A 172 9.38 -20.10 31.51
CA VAL A 172 9.16 -21.40 32.17
C VAL A 172 10.44 -21.90 32.85
N GLU A 173 11.61 -21.78 32.21
CA GLU A 173 12.90 -22.16 32.81
C GLU A 173 13.24 -21.31 34.04
N VAL A 174 13.02 -19.99 33.97
CA VAL A 174 13.18 -19.09 35.13
C VAL A 174 12.24 -19.47 36.27
N ALA A 175 10.97 -19.78 35.96
CA ALA A 175 10.00 -20.21 36.96
C ALA A 175 10.29 -21.60 37.54
N ALA A 176 10.98 -22.47 36.78
CA ALA A 176 11.39 -23.81 37.21
C ALA A 176 12.62 -23.82 38.12
N GLY A 177 13.27 -22.66 38.34
CA GLY A 177 14.29 -22.50 39.37
C GLY A 177 15.55 -23.31 39.13
N ARG A 178 16.04 -23.45 37.88
CA ARG A 178 17.43 -23.89 37.65
C ARG A 178 18.37 -22.69 37.85
N PRO A 179 19.12 -22.60 38.97
CA PRO A 179 20.25 -21.70 39.02
C PRO A 179 21.30 -22.20 38.02
N GLU A 180 21.68 -21.33 37.07
CA GLU A 180 22.89 -21.55 36.28
C GLU A 180 24.09 -21.68 37.22
N GLY A 181 24.90 -22.71 36.97
CA GLY A 181 26.30 -22.77 37.39
C GLY A 181 26.55 -22.87 38.89
N VAL A 182 26.71 -24.10 39.36
CA VAL A 182 27.76 -24.37 40.35
C VAL A 182 28.70 -25.40 39.73
N LEU A 183 29.96 -24.98 39.66
CA LEU A 183 31.12 -25.69 39.12
C LEU A 183 31.34 -27.06 39.78
#